data_AF-A0AAD1TAZ8-F1
#
_entry.id   AF-A0AAD1TAZ8-F1
#
_cell.length_a   1.000
_cell.length_b   1.000
_cell.length_c   1.000
_cell.angle_alpha   90.00
_cell.angle_beta   90.00
_cell.angle_gamma   90.00
#
_symmetry.space_group_name_H-M   'P 1'
#
loop_
_entity.id
_entity.type
_entity.pdbx_description
1 polymer ?
#
loop_
_entity_poly.entity_id
_entity_poly.type
_entity_poly.pdbx_seq_one_letter_code
_entity_poly.pdbx_strand_id
1 'polypeptide(L)'
;MYRHPSLPSDVIRGRLCPSSSRVGLALTMAAWAKGVRAVLLDVSGVLYDSGGPAGGAAIPGSIEAVSRIRGSGLKLRFCTNESQATRDHFVRKLQRFGFMISEEEVTAPGPAAKKLLKDRGLRPHLLVHDGQCPINSINLSQKG
;
A
#
# COMPACT_ATOMS: atom_id res chain seq x y z
N MET A 1 -7.71 24.09 29.69
CA MET A 1 -8.87 24.47 28.84
C MET A 1 -8.36 24.66 27.42
N TYR A 2 -8.30 23.59 26.63
CA TYR A 2 -7.86 23.61 25.22
C TYR A 2 -9.01 22.98 24.42
N ARG A 3 -9.67 23.77 23.56
CA ARG A 3 -10.75 23.28 22.67
C ARG A 3 -10.11 22.69 21.41
N HIS A 4 -10.34 21.41 21.17
CA HIS A 4 -10.14 20.79 19.88
C HIS A 4 -11.10 21.41 18.86
N PRO A 5 -10.67 21.80 17.65
CA PRO A 5 -11.60 22.13 16.58
C PRO A 5 -12.20 20.83 16.05
N SER A 6 -13.51 20.69 16.20
CA SER A 6 -14.31 19.61 15.61
C SER A 6 -14.29 19.73 14.08
N LEU A 7 -13.84 18.69 13.39
CA LEU A 7 -13.98 18.56 11.95
C LEU A 7 -15.48 18.49 11.58
N PRO A 8 -15.91 19.15 10.48
CA PRO A 8 -17.31 19.11 10.06
C PRO A 8 -17.72 17.69 9.63
N SER A 9 -18.89 17.27 10.11
CA SER A 9 -19.48 15.93 10.02
C SER A 9 -19.81 15.44 8.60
N ASP A 10 -19.52 16.24 7.57
CA ASP A 10 -20.01 16.03 6.20
C ASP A 10 -19.04 15.23 5.32
N VAL A 11 -17.84 14.89 5.82
CA VAL A 11 -16.80 14.20 5.03
C VAL A 11 -17.06 12.68 4.88
N ILE A 12 -17.99 12.07 5.63
CA ILE A 12 -18.17 10.60 5.67
C ILE A 12 -19.55 10.11 5.20
N ARG A 13 -20.36 10.93 4.52
CA ARG A 13 -21.62 10.44 3.92
C ARG A 13 -21.73 10.76 2.44
N GLY A 14 -21.12 9.91 1.63
CA GLY A 14 -21.49 9.74 0.22
C GLY A 14 -22.93 9.24 0.13
N ARG A 15 -23.89 10.16 0.07
CA ARG A 15 -25.26 9.87 -0.34
C ARG A 15 -25.32 9.94 -1.86
N LEU A 16 -25.41 8.78 -2.51
CA LEU A 16 -25.84 8.69 -3.91
C LEU A 16 -27.36 8.92 -3.96
N CYS A 17 -27.78 9.94 -4.71
CA CYS A 17 -29.16 10.07 -5.18
C CYS A 17 -29.43 9.01 -6.28
N PRO A 18 -30.52 8.23 -6.22
CA PRO A 18 -30.87 7.32 -7.30
C PRO A 18 -32.02 7.90 -8.12
N SER A 19 -31.71 8.53 -9.25
CA SER A 19 -32.62 8.49 -10.40
C SER A 19 -31.90 8.83 -11.71
N SER A 20 -32.13 7.94 -12.67
CA SER A 20 -32.00 8.10 -14.11
C SER A 20 -30.63 8.14 -14.79
N SER A 21 -30.52 7.15 -15.69
CA SER A 21 -29.92 7.20 -17.03
C SER A 21 -28.39 7.23 -17.16
N ARG A 22 -27.90 6.15 -17.78
CA ARG A 22 -26.58 5.95 -18.37
C ARG A 22 -25.94 7.25 -18.88
N VAL A 23 -24.91 7.72 -18.18
CA VAL A 23 -23.88 8.59 -18.75
C VAL A 23 -22.57 8.16 -18.08
N GLY A 24 -21.51 7.99 -18.87
CA GLY A 24 -20.20 7.57 -18.38
C GLY A 24 -19.78 8.41 -17.17
N LEU A 25 -19.47 7.74 -16.06
CA LEU A 25 -19.02 8.39 -14.84
C LEU A 25 -17.61 8.91 -15.09
N ALA A 26 -17.52 10.09 -15.73
CA ALA A 26 -16.31 10.89 -15.67
C ALA A 26 -16.06 11.14 -14.18
N LEU A 27 -14.98 10.54 -13.67
CA LEU A 27 -14.56 10.73 -12.30
C LEU A 27 -14.27 12.22 -12.13
N THR A 28 -15.21 12.98 -11.57
CA THR A 28 -14.91 14.37 -11.20
C THR A 28 -13.88 14.28 -10.07
N MET A 29 -12.61 14.45 -10.43
CA MET A 29 -11.53 14.49 -9.45
C MET A 29 -11.89 15.53 -8.40
N ALA A 30 -11.84 15.14 -7.14
CA ALA A 30 -12.05 16.07 -6.04
C ALA A 30 -11.09 17.27 -6.21
N ALA A 31 -11.54 18.47 -5.86
CA ALA A 31 -10.76 19.69 -6.10
C ALA A 31 -9.33 19.62 -5.51
N TRP A 32 -9.14 18.91 -4.41
CA TRP A 32 -7.83 18.67 -3.78
C TRP A 32 -6.88 17.81 -4.62
N ALA A 33 -7.41 16.99 -5.52
CA ALA A 33 -6.65 16.09 -6.38
C ALA A 33 -6.25 16.76 -7.72
N LYS A 34 -6.57 18.04 -7.93
CA LYS A 34 -6.23 18.76 -9.15
C LYS A 34 -4.71 18.86 -9.31
N GLY A 35 -4.19 18.38 -10.44
CA GLY A 35 -2.75 18.39 -10.75
C GLY A 35 -1.96 17.21 -10.16
N VAL A 36 -2.63 16.29 -9.45
CA VAL A 36 -2.01 15.04 -9.01
C VAL A 36 -1.70 14.17 -10.23
N ARG A 37 -0.47 13.63 -10.26
CA ARG A 37 0.00 12.76 -11.36
C ARG A 37 0.23 11.31 -10.92
N ALA A 38 0.24 11.06 -9.61
CA ALA A 38 0.54 9.77 -9.04
C ALA A 38 -0.12 9.59 -7.67
N VAL A 39 -0.38 8.34 -7.31
CA VAL A 39 -0.90 7.93 -6.00
C VAL A 39 0.08 6.95 -5.39
N LEU A 40 0.43 7.18 -4.13
CA LEU A 40 1.15 6.23 -3.28
C LEU A 40 0.16 5.71 -2.24
N LEU A 41 -0.17 4.42 -2.30
CA LEU A 41 -1.13 3.81 -1.37
C LEU A 41 -0.40 3.05 -0.28
N ASP A 42 -0.79 3.30 0.96
CA ASP A 42 -0.56 2.35 2.05
C ASP A 42 -1.40 1.09 1.82
N VAL A 43 -1.04 -0.01 2.50
CA VAL A 43 -1.60 -1.34 2.22
C VAL A 43 -2.33 -1.94 3.42
N SER A 44 -1.68 -2.06 4.57
CA SER A 44 -2.31 -2.67 5.76
C SER A 44 -3.31 -1.70 6.38
N GLY A 45 -4.56 -2.13 6.60
CA GLY A 45 -5.65 -1.27 7.07
C GLY A 45 -6.19 -0.30 6.01
N VAL A 46 -5.65 -0.33 4.78
CA VAL A 46 -6.12 0.48 3.65
C VAL A 46 -6.69 -0.39 2.54
N LEU A 47 -5.93 -1.39 2.08
CA LEU A 47 -6.36 -2.32 1.05
C LEU A 47 -6.83 -3.66 1.64
N TYR A 48 -6.25 -4.06 2.77
CA TYR A 48 -6.57 -5.32 3.42
C TYR A 48 -6.40 -5.21 4.94
N ASP A 49 -7.17 -6.00 5.68
CA ASP A 49 -7.00 -6.18 7.12
C ASP A 49 -6.21 -7.45 7.41
N SER A 50 -5.23 -7.36 8.31
CA SER A 50 -4.35 -8.49 8.69
C SER A 50 -4.96 -9.44 9.72
N GLY A 51 -6.06 -9.03 10.38
CA GLY A 51 -6.77 -9.84 11.35
C GLY A 51 -7.74 -10.81 10.68
N GLY A 52 -7.34 -12.06 10.48
CA GLY A 52 -8.23 -13.09 9.96
C GLY A 52 -7.55 -14.43 9.67
N PRO A 53 -8.33 -15.49 9.38
CA PRO A 53 -7.81 -16.77 8.92
C PRO A 53 -6.96 -16.57 7.66
N ALA A 54 -5.91 -17.37 7.48
CA ALA A 54 -4.98 -17.27 6.34
C ALA A 54 -4.26 -15.90 6.18
N GLY A 55 -4.20 -15.09 7.24
CA GLY A 55 -3.39 -13.87 7.30
C GLY A 55 -4.08 -12.61 6.79
N GLY A 56 -5.41 -12.60 6.69
CA GLY A 56 -6.20 -11.39 6.42
C GLY A 56 -7.19 -11.50 5.26
N ALA A 57 -7.86 -10.39 4.94
CA ALA A 57 -8.78 -10.27 3.81
C ALA A 57 -8.77 -8.85 3.21
N ALA A 58 -9.09 -8.73 1.92
CA ALA A 58 -9.26 -7.43 1.29
C ALA A 58 -10.39 -6.63 1.94
N ILE A 59 -10.16 -5.34 2.16
CA ILE A 59 -11.20 -4.42 2.62
C ILE A 59 -12.20 -4.23 1.47
N PRO A 60 -13.53 -4.32 1.71
CA PRO A 60 -14.54 -4.17 0.66
C PRO A 60 -14.36 -2.92 -0.19
N GLY A 61 -14.46 -3.07 -1.52
CA GLY A 61 -14.27 -1.97 -2.48
C GLY A 61 -12.81 -1.65 -2.82
N SER A 62 -11.82 -2.18 -2.10
CA SER A 62 -10.40 -1.85 -2.32
C SER A 62 -9.89 -2.32 -3.68
N ILE A 63 -10.27 -3.53 -4.11
CA ILE A 63 -9.87 -4.09 -5.41
C ILE A 63 -10.40 -3.22 -6.54
N GLU A 64 -11.67 -2.82 -6.45
CA GLU A 64 -12.30 -1.94 -7.43
C GLU A 64 -11.64 -0.55 -7.44
N ALA A 65 -11.36 0.02 -6.27
CA ALA A 65 -10.68 1.30 -6.15
C ALA A 65 -9.29 1.29 -6.82
N VAL A 66 -8.50 0.24 -6.60
CA VAL A 66 -7.20 0.04 -7.27
C VAL A 66 -7.38 -0.03 -8.80
N SER A 67 -8.37 -0.79 -9.28
CA SER A 67 -8.67 -0.89 -10.71
C SER A 67 -9.05 0.47 -11.31
N ARG A 68 -9.90 1.24 -10.63
CA ARG A 68 -10.30 2.59 -11.04
C ARG A 68 -9.11 3.55 -11.10
N ILE A 69 -8.21 3.52 -10.11
CA ILE A 69 -6.99 4.36 -10.12
C ILE A 69 -6.09 3.98 -11.29
N ARG A 70 -5.89 2.69 -11.57
CA ARG A 70 -5.13 2.22 -12.74
C ARG A 70 -5.75 2.71 -14.05
N GLY A 71 -7.08 2.66 -14.17
CA GLY A 71 -7.82 3.13 -15.34
C GLY A 71 -7.83 4.66 -15.52
N SER A 72 -7.46 5.43 -14.48
CA SER A 72 -7.49 6.90 -14.51
C SER A 72 -6.30 7.56 -15.21
N GLY A 73 -5.26 6.79 -15.57
CA GLY A 73 -3.99 7.32 -16.12
C GLY A 73 -3.03 7.86 -15.05
N LEU A 74 -3.38 7.81 -13.77
CA LEU A 74 -2.47 8.13 -12.66
C LEU A 74 -1.43 7.02 -12.48
N LYS A 75 -0.18 7.40 -12.18
CA LYS A 75 0.84 6.42 -11.76
C LYS A 75 0.49 5.89 -10.37
N LEU A 76 0.40 4.58 -10.20
CA LEU A 76 0.11 3.96 -8.90
C LEU A 76 1.35 3.24 -8.36
N ARG A 77 1.64 3.45 -7.07
CA ARG A 77 2.65 2.70 -6.31
C ARG A 77 2.09 2.31 -4.95
N PHE A 78 2.58 1.22 -4.40
CA PHE A 78 2.23 0.74 -3.07
C PHE A 78 3.43 0.97 -2.13
N CYS A 79 3.19 1.62 -1.01
CA CYS A 79 4.18 1.79 0.05
C CYS A 79 3.69 0.99 1.25
N THR A 80 4.54 0.16 1.83
CA THR A 80 4.18 -0.57 3.04
C THR A 80 5.32 -0.51 4.03
N ASN A 81 4.99 -0.37 5.31
CA ASN A 81 5.95 -0.52 6.40
C ASN A 81 6.15 -1.98 6.82
N GLU A 82 5.49 -2.93 6.15
CA GLU A 82 5.62 -4.35 6.45
C GLU A 82 7.05 -4.84 6.25
N SER A 83 7.68 -5.26 7.34
CA SER A 83 9.07 -5.72 7.38
C SER A 83 9.23 -7.23 7.58
N GLN A 84 8.12 -7.92 7.84
CA GLN A 84 8.12 -9.33 8.28
C GLN A 84 8.11 -10.34 7.12
N ALA A 85 7.82 -9.89 5.89
CA ALA A 85 7.75 -10.74 4.70
C ALA A 85 8.57 -10.17 3.55
N THR A 86 9.09 -11.04 2.67
CA THR A 86 9.69 -10.59 1.42
C THR A 86 8.64 -9.89 0.55
N ARG A 87 9.10 -8.96 -0.30
CA ARG A 87 8.22 -8.26 -1.24
C ARG A 87 7.43 -9.23 -2.12
N ASP A 88 8.07 -10.29 -2.58
CA ASP A 88 7.48 -11.39 -3.34
C ASP A 88 6.36 -12.11 -2.55
N HIS A 89 6.61 -12.49 -1.30
CA HIS A 89 5.59 -13.11 -0.44
C HIS A 89 4.42 -12.17 -0.16
N PHE A 90 4.70 -10.88 0.02
CA PHE A 90 3.70 -9.84 0.21
C PHE A 90 2.82 -9.65 -1.03
N VAL A 91 3.43 -9.61 -2.23
CA VAL A 91 2.70 -9.52 -3.50
C VAL A 91 1.82 -10.74 -3.71
N ARG A 92 2.35 -11.95 -3.52
CA ARG A 92 1.54 -13.18 -3.60
C ARG A 92 0.37 -13.16 -2.62
N LYS A 93 0.57 -12.64 -1.40
CA LYS A 93 -0.50 -12.48 -0.42
C LYS A 93 -1.62 -11.60 -0.95
N LEU A 94 -1.30 -10.42 -1.50
CA LEU A 94 -2.30 -9.51 -2.08
C LEU A 94 -2.97 -10.09 -3.32
N GLN A 95 -2.22 -10.81 -4.16
CA GLN A 95 -2.78 -11.50 -5.33
C GLN A 95 -3.81 -12.56 -4.94
N ARG A 96 -3.59 -13.31 -3.85
CA ARG A 96 -4.59 -14.23 -3.31
C ARG A 96 -5.87 -13.53 -2.84
N PHE A 97 -5.76 -12.27 -2.41
CA PHE A 97 -6.93 -11.45 -2.08
C PHE A 97 -7.62 -10.85 -3.32
N GLY A 98 -7.10 -11.09 -4.52
CA GLY A 98 -7.68 -10.62 -5.79
C GLY A 98 -7.06 -9.33 -6.33
N PHE A 99 -5.99 -8.81 -5.73
CA PHE A 99 -5.31 -7.62 -6.26
C PHE A 99 -4.38 -7.96 -7.43
N MET A 100 -4.50 -7.22 -8.53
CA MET A 100 -3.51 -7.24 -9.61
C MET A 100 -2.36 -6.29 -9.27
N ILE A 101 -1.35 -6.81 -8.57
CA ILE A 101 -0.15 -6.07 -8.11
C ILE A 101 1.09 -6.87 -8.48
N SER A 102 2.16 -6.17 -8.83
CA SER A 102 3.48 -6.74 -9.07
C SER A 102 4.55 -6.19 -8.10
N GLU A 103 5.68 -6.88 -8.00
CA GLU A 103 6.77 -6.51 -7.09
C GLU A 103 7.37 -5.15 -7.38
N GLU A 104 7.50 -4.78 -8.65
CA GLU A 104 8.06 -3.49 -9.06
C GLU A 104 7.22 -2.33 -8.54
N GLU A 105 5.93 -2.51 -8.31
CA GLU A 105 5.01 -1.47 -7.81
C GLU A 105 5.08 -1.28 -6.30
N VAL A 106 5.71 -2.21 -5.58
CA VAL A 106 5.78 -2.22 -4.11
C VAL A 106 7.12 -1.67 -3.61
N THR A 107 7.04 -0.61 -2.81
CA THR A 107 8.15 -0.07 -2.03
C THR A 107 8.01 -0.52 -0.59
N ALA A 108 9.00 -1.28 -0.10
CA ALA A 108 9.06 -1.81 1.26
C ALA A 108 10.35 -1.33 1.96
N PRO A 109 10.39 -1.28 3.30
CA PRO A 109 11.54 -0.77 4.05
C PRO A 109 12.81 -1.59 3.88
N GLY A 110 12.72 -2.91 3.68
CA GLY A 110 13.88 -3.81 3.57
C GLY A 110 14.89 -3.40 2.47
N PRO A 111 14.46 -3.31 1.19
CA PRO A 111 15.32 -2.85 0.10
C PRO A 111 15.88 -1.43 0.32
N ALA A 112 15.07 -0.51 0.87
CA ALA A 112 15.50 0.86 1.14
C ALA A 112 16.58 0.91 2.24
N ALA A 113 16.36 0.19 3.34
CA ALA A 113 17.31 0.06 4.43
C ALA A 113 18.63 -0.56 3.95
N LYS A 114 18.57 -1.64 3.15
CA LYS A 114 19.80 -2.22 2.57
C LYS A 114 20.59 -1.21 1.75
N LYS A 115 19.92 -0.46 0.87
CA LYS A 115 20.59 0.54 0.05
C LYS A 115 21.30 1.56 0.93
N LEU A 116 20.60 2.07 1.95
CA LEU A 116 21.17 3.02 2.91
C LEU A 116 22.39 2.46 3.66
N LEU A 117 22.32 1.20 4.11
CA LEU A 117 23.42 0.54 4.82
C LEU A 117 24.65 0.37 3.92
N LYS A 118 24.45 0.00 2.65
CA LYS A 118 25.52 -0.10 1.65
C LYS A 118 26.14 1.27 1.37
N ASP A 119 25.32 2.26 1.06
CA ASP A 119 25.76 3.61 0.71
C ASP A 119 26.54 4.28 1.86
N ARG A 120 26.27 3.89 3.11
CA ARG A 120 26.94 4.40 4.31
C ARG A 120 28.01 3.47 4.91
N GLY A 121 28.29 2.32 4.29
CA GLY A 121 29.27 1.35 4.80
C GLY A 121 28.94 0.77 6.18
N LEU A 122 27.66 0.71 6.56
CA LEU A 122 27.20 0.28 7.89
C LEU A 122 27.06 -1.25 7.96
N ARG A 123 27.40 -1.83 9.12
CA ARG A 123 27.31 -3.28 9.39
C ARG A 123 26.42 -3.54 10.62
N PRO A 124 25.08 -3.52 10.47
CA PRO A 124 24.18 -3.71 11.59
C PRO A 124 24.13 -5.18 12.01
N HIS A 125 23.93 -5.42 13.30
CA HIS A 125 23.57 -6.75 13.80
C HIS A 125 22.11 -7.04 13.43
N LEU A 126 21.87 -8.18 12.76
CA LEU A 126 20.54 -8.58 12.32
C LEU A 126 19.90 -9.50 13.36
N LEU A 127 18.81 -9.04 13.97
CA LEU A 127 17.96 -9.87 14.83
C LEU A 127 16.82 -10.44 13.97
N VAL A 128 16.83 -11.75 13.76
CA VAL A 128 15.79 -12.47 13.00
C VAL A 128 14.99 -13.32 13.98
N HIS A 129 13.66 -13.22 13.91
CA HIS A 129 12.77 -14.13 14.64
C HIS A 129 12.54 -15.39 13.80
N ASP A 130 12.53 -16.56 14.43
CA ASP A 130 12.33 -17.85 13.75
C ASP A 130 10.98 -17.84 13.00
N GLY A 131 11.02 -17.95 11.67
CA GLY A 131 9.86 -17.89 10.78
C GLY A 131 9.73 -16.61 9.94
N GLN A 132 10.55 -15.59 10.17
CA GLN A 132 10.65 -14.43 9.28
C GLN A 132 11.75 -14.63 8.23
N CYS A 133 11.52 -14.18 7.01
CA CYS A 133 12.53 -14.32 5.95
C CYS A 133 13.77 -13.51 6.35
N PRO A 134 14.96 -14.13 6.44
CA PRO A 134 16.16 -13.40 6.77
C PRO A 134 16.40 -12.31 5.73
N ILE A 135 16.83 -11.13 6.19
CA ILE A 135 17.40 -10.06 5.34
C ILE A 135 18.62 -10.58 4.52
N ASN A 136 19.10 -11.79 4.78
CA ASN A 136 20.12 -12.48 3.98
C ASN A 136 19.68 -12.86 2.56
N SER A 137 18.37 -12.87 2.25
CA SER A 137 17.91 -12.98 0.84
C SER A 137 18.34 -11.79 -0.01
N ILE A 138 18.75 -10.69 0.64
CA ILE A 138 19.43 -9.60 -0.01
C ILE A 138 20.94 -9.85 0.11
N ASN A 139 21.50 -10.60 -0.83
CA ASN A 139 22.93 -10.91 -0.98
C ASN A 139 23.83 -9.69 -0.66
N LEU A 140 24.38 -9.66 0.55
CA LEU A 140 25.50 -8.80 0.96
C LEU A 140 26.69 -9.74 0.88
N SER A 141 27.39 -9.70 -0.25
CA SER A 141 28.55 -10.54 -0.49
C SER A 141 29.50 -10.44 0.69
N GLN A 142 29.68 -11.56 1.38
CA GLN A 142 30.80 -11.74 2.28
C GLN A 142 32.09 -11.69 1.45
N LYS A 143 33.01 -10.81 1.83
CA LYS A 143 34.46 -10.97 1.70
C LYS A 143 35.11 -10.06 2.74
N GLY A 144 35.94 -10.64 3.61
CA GLY A 144 36.72 -9.97 4.65
C GLY A 144 36.49 -10.60 6.00
#